data_AF-A0A945NG37-F1
#
_entry.id   AF-A0A945NG37-F1
#
_cell.length_a   1.000
_cell.length_b   1.000
_cell.length_c   1.000
_cell.angle_alpha   90.00
_cell.angle_beta   90.00
_cell.angle_gamma   90.00
#
_symmetry.space_group_name_H-M   'P 1'
#
loop_
_entity.id
_entity.type
_entity.pdbx_description
1 polymer ?
#
loop_
_entity_poly.entity_id
_entity_poly.type
_entity_poly.pdbx_seq_one_letter_code
_entity_poly.pdbx_strand_id
1 'polypeptide(L)'
;MGDKVIVLDATVIKFSTMIIRYIYIHAIIGLFLLNGCGSKKHSLGMDDEIRIVCSKIDEPIIKKYFQTIFNDTIFTPKPEPVYKLFFYRPSNYQDLKKYAHLIVASVKRKKSNSGFRLIEDLLPENQSNSPANDNPLYLKRDLYAKDQVFMVINALNKDHLYTDFEKNKKLIHDHYNQQFNNRTNKFLFKDTQYEEEKKIKSDYNWNIKVPWGWEILKNDGDSKVFWMGAEYPYRWLSVNWENGNIMNDELVVGQKFWESSKSHFGTISFSDYAFTLEKIYFNNSPGWRCTGVWASNDSLEAKGGPFQSFIFYDKTSNRTFHINTLVYSPGKPKAAYLRQLEYIAKSINTSFN
;
A
#
# COMPACT_ATOMS: atom_id res chain seq x y z
N MET A 1 78.89 -51.57 -4.90
CA MET A 1 78.47 -51.93 -3.52
C MET A 1 78.19 -50.60 -2.81
N GLY A 2 76.97 -50.10 -2.64
CA GLY A 2 75.66 -50.50 -3.11
C GLY A 2 74.79 -49.25 -3.30
N ASP A 3 73.80 -49.36 -4.17
CA ASP A 3 72.80 -48.33 -4.42
C ASP A 3 71.94 -48.10 -3.18
N LYS A 4 71.80 -46.85 -2.74
CA LYS A 4 70.68 -46.43 -1.89
C LYS A 4 69.58 -45.89 -2.79
N VAL A 5 68.62 -46.77 -3.05
CA VAL A 5 67.31 -46.42 -3.58
C VAL A 5 66.58 -45.57 -2.54
N ILE A 6 66.16 -44.35 -2.91
CA ILE A 6 65.14 -43.59 -2.19
C ILE A 6 63.94 -43.48 -3.13
N VAL A 7 62.96 -44.37 -2.95
CA VAL A 7 61.64 -44.26 -3.56
C VAL A 7 60.86 -43.22 -2.77
N LEU A 8 60.64 -42.03 -3.35
CA LEU A 8 59.65 -41.08 -2.85
C LEU A 8 58.29 -41.39 -3.47
N ASP A 9 57.65 -42.33 -2.79
CA ASP A 9 56.25 -42.75 -2.74
C ASP A 9 55.23 -41.93 -3.56
N ALA A 10 54.85 -42.45 -4.74
CA ALA A 10 53.76 -41.93 -5.58
C ALA A 10 52.38 -41.94 -4.87
N THR A 11 52.27 -42.67 -3.76
CA THR A 11 51.05 -42.82 -2.96
C THR A 11 50.74 -41.53 -2.18
N VAL A 12 51.78 -40.83 -1.68
CA VAL A 12 51.63 -39.60 -0.89
C VAL A 12 51.14 -38.43 -1.77
N ILE A 13 51.61 -38.35 -3.02
CA ILE A 13 51.21 -37.30 -3.97
C ILE A 13 49.74 -37.48 -4.43
N LYS A 14 49.29 -38.73 -4.63
CA LYS A 14 47.88 -39.02 -4.95
C LYS A 14 46.94 -38.74 -3.77
N PHE A 15 47.33 -39.06 -2.54
CA PHE A 15 46.53 -38.71 -1.36
C PHE A 15 46.42 -37.19 -1.17
N SER A 16 47.52 -36.45 -1.33
CA SER A 16 47.54 -34.99 -1.25
C SER A 16 46.63 -34.33 -2.29
N THR A 17 46.71 -34.75 -3.55
CA THR A 17 45.84 -34.21 -4.62
C THR A 17 44.37 -34.58 -4.45
N MET A 18 44.06 -35.76 -3.87
CA MET A 18 42.69 -36.17 -3.55
C MET A 18 42.12 -35.39 -2.37
N ILE A 19 42.91 -35.12 -1.32
CA ILE A 19 42.54 -34.30 -0.17
C ILE A 19 42.34 -32.84 -0.60
N ILE A 20 43.21 -32.29 -1.45
CA ILE A 20 43.05 -30.93 -2.01
C ILE A 20 41.76 -30.85 -2.85
N ARG A 21 41.48 -31.82 -3.72
CA ARG A 21 40.20 -31.88 -4.47
C ARG A 21 38.99 -31.98 -3.54
N TYR A 22 39.07 -32.76 -2.46
CA TYR A 22 37.98 -32.91 -1.50
C TYR A 22 37.71 -31.60 -0.73
N ILE A 23 38.78 -30.89 -0.34
CA ILE A 23 38.71 -29.56 0.29
C ILE A 23 38.13 -28.53 -0.69
N TYR A 24 38.53 -28.52 -1.97
CA TYR A 24 37.93 -27.63 -2.98
C TYR A 24 36.46 -27.94 -3.24
N ILE A 25 36.07 -29.21 -3.30
CA ILE A 25 34.66 -29.62 -3.47
C ILE A 25 33.84 -29.21 -2.24
N HIS A 26 34.36 -29.36 -1.02
CA HIS A 26 33.67 -28.94 0.21
C HIS A 26 33.66 -27.42 0.38
N ALA A 27 34.69 -26.72 -0.09
CA ALA A 27 34.72 -25.26 -0.15
C ALA A 27 33.72 -24.72 -1.18
N ILE A 28 33.57 -25.36 -2.34
CA ILE A 28 32.56 -25.01 -3.35
C ILE A 28 31.14 -25.31 -2.85
N ILE A 29 30.91 -26.48 -2.22
CA ILE A 29 29.63 -26.82 -1.60
C ILE A 29 29.31 -25.89 -0.42
N GLY A 30 30.31 -25.51 0.37
CA GLY A 30 30.19 -24.49 1.42
C GLY A 30 29.89 -23.09 0.88
N LEU A 31 30.42 -22.73 -0.30
CA LEU A 31 30.14 -21.47 -0.99
C LEU A 31 28.70 -21.43 -1.56
N PHE A 32 28.14 -22.58 -1.94
CA PHE A 32 26.73 -22.69 -2.33
C PHE A 32 25.77 -22.64 -1.13
N LEU A 33 26.20 -23.04 0.08
CA LEU A 33 25.38 -22.99 1.30
C LEU A 33 25.36 -21.59 1.97
N LEU A 34 26.28 -20.69 1.61
CA LEU A 34 26.32 -19.31 2.13
C LEU A 34 25.51 -18.30 1.29
N ASN A 35 24.93 -18.74 0.15
CA ASN A 35 24.01 -17.94 -0.66
C ASN A 35 22.53 -18.19 -0.35
N GLY A 36 22.25 -18.82 0.79
CA GLY A 36 20.90 -19.08 1.30
C GLY A 36 20.27 -17.91 2.05
N CYS A 37 20.67 -16.65 1.81
CA CYS A 37 19.86 -15.50 2.24
C CYS A 37 18.67 -15.38 1.28
N GLY A 38 17.77 -16.36 1.36
CA GLY A 38 16.58 -16.45 0.53
C GLY A 38 15.74 -15.20 0.74
N SER A 39 15.74 -14.30 -0.25
CA SER A 39 15.00 -13.05 -0.13
C SER A 39 13.55 -13.38 0.22
N LYS A 40 13.02 -12.77 1.29
CA LYS A 40 11.67 -13.08 1.77
C LYS A 40 10.67 -12.91 0.62
N LYS A 41 9.72 -13.84 0.51
CA LYS A 41 8.59 -13.69 -0.43
C LYS A 41 7.77 -12.46 -0.05
N HIS A 42 7.06 -11.88 -1.01
CA HIS A 42 6.16 -10.76 -0.74
C HIS A 42 4.96 -11.19 0.09
N SER A 43 4.43 -10.24 0.85
CA SER A 43 3.28 -10.45 1.72
C SER A 43 1.99 -10.66 0.94
N LEU A 44 1.07 -11.44 1.52
CA LEU A 44 -0.22 -11.83 0.94
C LEU A 44 -1.36 -10.88 1.36
N GLY A 45 -2.50 -11.00 0.69
CA GLY A 45 -3.72 -10.25 1.00
C GLY A 45 -3.77 -8.85 0.38
N MET A 46 -4.93 -8.20 0.48
CA MET A 46 -5.15 -6.84 -0.01
C MET A 46 -4.58 -5.79 0.94
N ASP A 47 -4.29 -4.61 0.40
CA ASP A 47 -3.64 -3.51 1.14
C ASP A 47 -4.59 -2.82 2.15
N ASP A 48 -5.89 -3.07 2.04
CA ASP A 48 -6.93 -2.54 2.95
C ASP A 48 -7.38 -3.58 3.98
N GLU A 49 -6.67 -4.69 4.12
CA GLU A 49 -7.09 -5.80 4.97
C GLU A 49 -6.15 -6.00 6.16
N ILE A 50 -6.72 -6.00 7.36
CA ILE A 50 -5.97 -6.20 8.62
C ILE A 50 -6.43 -7.50 9.27
N ARG A 51 -5.48 -8.42 9.47
CA ARG A 51 -5.69 -9.70 10.14
C ARG A 51 -5.31 -9.56 11.60
N ILE A 52 -6.25 -9.82 12.51
CA ILE A 52 -6.06 -9.69 13.95
C ILE A 52 -6.24 -11.06 14.59
N VAL A 53 -5.19 -11.56 15.23
CA VAL A 53 -5.17 -12.82 15.97
C VAL A 53 -5.29 -12.52 17.45
N CYS A 54 -6.42 -12.88 18.05
CA CYS A 54 -6.65 -12.70 19.49
C CYS A 54 -7.60 -13.76 20.04
N SER A 55 -7.65 -13.87 21.37
CA SER A 55 -8.62 -14.74 22.02
C SER A 55 -10.05 -14.20 21.86
N LYS A 56 -11.05 -15.06 22.09
CA LYS A 56 -12.47 -14.67 22.06
C LYS A 56 -12.83 -13.61 23.11
N ILE A 57 -12.14 -13.63 24.25
CA ILE A 57 -12.40 -12.69 25.36
C ILE A 57 -11.77 -11.31 25.12
N ASP A 58 -10.71 -11.23 24.31
CA ASP A 58 -10.04 -9.96 23.99
C ASP A 58 -10.68 -9.23 22.79
N GLU A 59 -11.30 -9.99 21.88
CA GLU A 59 -11.81 -9.49 20.61
C GLU A 59 -12.71 -8.24 20.72
N PRO A 60 -13.70 -8.15 21.63
CA PRO A 60 -14.53 -6.94 21.74
C PRO A 60 -13.73 -5.69 22.10
N ILE A 61 -12.69 -5.82 22.94
CA ILE A 61 -11.86 -4.70 23.39
C ILE A 61 -10.92 -4.26 22.26
N ILE A 62 -10.25 -5.23 21.63
CA ILE A 62 -9.32 -4.97 20.51
C ILE A 62 -10.08 -4.39 19.29
N LYS A 63 -11.28 -4.89 19.01
CA LYS A 63 -12.14 -4.36 17.95
C LYS A 63 -12.46 -2.89 18.18
N LYS A 64 -12.88 -2.52 19.39
CA LYS A 64 -13.16 -1.12 19.73
C LYS A 64 -11.92 -0.23 19.62
N TYR A 65 -10.76 -0.71 20.09
CA TYR A 65 -9.49 0.00 19.97
C TYR A 65 -9.14 0.31 18.51
N PHE A 66 -9.13 -0.70 17.64
CA PHE A 66 -8.79 -0.50 16.23
C PHE A 66 -9.85 0.23 15.43
N GLN A 67 -11.13 0.13 15.79
CA GLN A 67 -12.17 0.98 15.21
C GLN A 67 -12.01 2.46 15.57
N THR A 68 -11.27 2.79 16.64
CA THR A 68 -10.93 4.19 16.99
C THR A 68 -9.72 4.70 16.20
N ILE A 69 -8.83 3.79 15.78
CA ILE A 69 -7.62 4.10 15.01
C ILE A 69 -7.92 4.14 13.51
N PHE A 70 -8.65 3.15 13.00
CA PHE A 70 -9.04 2.99 11.61
C PHE A 70 -10.52 3.33 11.43
N ASN A 71 -10.88 4.56 11.76
CA ASN A 71 -12.25 5.07 11.67
C ASN A 71 -12.56 5.75 10.32
N ASP A 72 -11.54 5.95 9.47
CA ASP A 72 -11.71 6.59 8.17
C ASP A 72 -12.62 5.77 7.25
N THR A 73 -13.58 6.46 6.64
CA THR A 73 -14.57 5.89 5.72
C THR A 73 -14.48 6.59 4.38
N ILE A 74 -14.36 5.81 3.31
CA ILE A 74 -14.49 6.32 1.95
C ILE A 74 -15.96 6.17 1.54
N PHE A 75 -16.57 7.30 1.21
CA PHE A 75 -17.94 7.33 0.72
C PHE A 75 -17.98 6.86 -0.73
N THR A 76 -18.27 5.57 -0.90
CA THR A 76 -18.72 4.99 -2.17
C THR A 76 -20.26 4.94 -2.16
N PRO A 77 -20.95 4.51 -3.24
CA PRO A 77 -22.41 4.32 -3.21
C PRO A 77 -22.90 3.52 -1.99
N LYS A 78 -22.05 2.61 -1.50
CA LYS A 78 -22.13 2.06 -0.14
C LYS A 78 -20.85 2.46 0.62
N PRO A 79 -20.90 3.23 1.72
CA PRO A 79 -19.69 3.60 2.44
C PRO A 79 -18.81 2.40 2.81
N GLU A 80 -17.50 2.51 2.57
CA GLU A 80 -16.52 1.45 2.80
C GLU A 80 -15.42 1.95 3.75
N PRO A 81 -15.00 1.15 4.76
CA PRO A 81 -13.89 1.56 5.61
C PRO A 81 -12.57 1.53 4.84
N VAL A 82 -11.65 2.44 5.17
CA VAL A 82 -10.30 2.45 4.57
C VAL A 82 -9.53 1.16 4.87
N TYR A 83 -9.76 0.58 6.05
CA TYR A 83 -9.23 -0.72 6.45
C TYR A 83 -10.33 -1.63 7.00
N LYS A 84 -10.37 -2.87 6.53
CA LYS A 84 -11.24 -3.94 7.00
C LYS A 84 -10.52 -4.78 8.04
N LEU A 85 -11.16 -4.96 9.21
CA LEU A 85 -10.64 -5.76 10.31
C LEU A 85 -11.22 -7.18 10.27
N PHE A 86 -10.35 -8.18 10.24
CA PHE A 86 -10.74 -9.60 10.27
C PHE A 86 -10.11 -10.28 11.46
N PHE A 87 -10.94 -10.94 12.27
CA PHE A 87 -10.52 -11.56 13.53
C PHE A 87 -10.35 -13.06 13.39
N TYR A 88 -9.27 -13.57 13.94
CA TYR A 88 -8.86 -14.98 13.91
C TYR A 88 -8.45 -15.43 15.29
N ARG A 89 -8.49 -16.75 15.50
CA ARG A 89 -8.06 -17.37 16.76
C ARG A 89 -6.56 -17.68 16.72
N PRO A 90 -5.89 -17.78 17.87
CA PRO A 90 -4.47 -18.12 17.93
C PRO A 90 -4.07 -19.39 17.17
N SER A 91 -4.99 -20.37 17.07
CA SER A 91 -4.78 -21.59 16.28
C SER A 91 -4.58 -21.33 14.79
N ASN A 92 -5.08 -20.22 14.24
CA ASN A 92 -4.93 -19.85 12.83
C ASN A 92 -3.62 -19.09 12.55
N TYR A 93 -2.81 -18.79 13.57
CA TYR A 93 -1.66 -17.90 13.42
C TYR A 93 -0.66 -18.36 12.35
N GLN A 94 -0.40 -19.67 12.27
CA GLN A 94 0.60 -20.22 11.35
C GLN A 94 0.27 -19.90 9.88
N ASP A 95 -1.01 -19.97 9.50
CA ASP A 95 -1.47 -19.70 8.13
C ASP A 95 -1.44 -18.21 7.77
N LEU A 96 -1.46 -17.34 8.79
CA LEU A 96 -1.57 -15.89 8.62
C LEU A 96 -0.21 -15.18 8.58
N LYS A 97 0.88 -15.85 8.95
CA LYS A 97 2.23 -15.27 9.13
C LYS A 97 2.70 -14.39 7.98
N LYS A 98 2.30 -14.66 6.74
CA LYS A 98 2.78 -13.95 5.54
C LYS A 98 1.84 -12.85 5.05
N TYR A 99 0.75 -12.55 5.73
CA TYR A 99 -0.17 -11.48 5.32
C TYR A 99 0.44 -10.10 5.52
N ALA A 100 0.05 -9.16 4.65
CA ALA A 100 0.48 -7.76 4.62
C ALA A 100 0.39 -7.07 5.98
N HIS A 101 -0.73 -7.24 6.66
CA HIS A 101 -1.02 -6.66 7.96
C HIS A 101 -1.46 -7.75 8.92
N LEU A 102 -0.60 -8.06 9.88
CA LEU A 102 -0.87 -9.06 10.91
C LEU A 102 -0.65 -8.48 12.29
N ILE A 103 -1.69 -8.53 13.10
CA ILE A 103 -1.68 -8.11 14.49
C ILE A 103 -1.92 -9.33 15.36
N VAL A 104 -1.09 -9.55 16.38
CA VAL A 104 -1.34 -10.53 17.45
C VAL A 104 -1.61 -9.75 18.74
N ALA A 105 -2.75 -9.98 19.38
CA ALA A 105 -3.18 -9.13 20.49
C ALA A 105 -3.71 -9.92 21.69
N SER A 106 -3.38 -9.42 22.89
CA SER A 106 -3.95 -9.82 24.17
C SER A 106 -4.13 -8.58 25.05
N VAL A 107 -5.24 -8.53 25.79
CA VAL A 107 -5.53 -7.47 26.77
C VAL A 107 -5.63 -8.05 28.19
N LYS A 108 -5.25 -9.33 28.34
CA LYS A 108 -5.25 -10.04 29.62
C LYS A 108 -4.08 -11.00 29.66
N ARG A 109 -3.02 -10.65 30.40
CA ARG A 109 -1.84 -11.49 30.61
C ARG A 109 -2.09 -12.60 31.64
N LYS A 110 -2.85 -13.62 31.22
CA LYS A 110 -3.11 -14.83 32.02
C LYS A 110 -2.86 -16.04 31.15
N LYS A 111 -2.21 -17.08 31.69
CA LYS A 111 -1.95 -18.33 30.94
C LYS A 111 -3.20 -19.02 30.42
N SER A 112 -4.38 -18.77 31.01
CA SER A 112 -5.66 -19.27 30.48
C SER A 112 -6.08 -18.58 29.17
N ASN A 113 -5.60 -17.37 28.91
CA ASN A 113 -5.86 -16.63 27.69
C ASN A 113 -4.98 -17.15 26.53
N SER A 114 -5.62 -17.72 25.51
CA SER A 114 -4.92 -18.24 24.32
C SER A 114 -4.16 -17.18 23.53
N GLY A 115 -4.64 -15.92 23.53
CA GLY A 115 -3.95 -14.81 22.88
C GLY A 115 -2.64 -14.47 23.58
N PHE A 116 -2.64 -14.48 24.92
CA PHE A 116 -1.44 -14.26 25.71
C PHE A 116 -0.42 -15.38 25.54
N ARG A 117 -0.84 -16.66 25.57
CA ARG A 117 0.07 -17.80 25.32
C ARG A 117 0.81 -17.66 23.99
N LEU A 118 0.09 -17.28 22.92
CA LEU A 118 0.73 -17.02 21.63
C LEU A 118 1.74 -15.86 21.69
N ILE A 119 1.47 -14.82 22.49
CA ILE A 119 2.43 -13.71 22.66
C ILE A 119 3.67 -14.16 23.42
N GLU A 120 3.55 -15.02 24.44
CA GLU A 120 4.69 -15.62 25.15
C GLU A 120 5.60 -16.41 24.19
N ASP A 121 5.03 -17.07 23.18
CA ASP A 121 5.80 -17.78 22.15
C ASP A 121 6.51 -16.85 21.14
N LEU A 122 6.03 -15.61 21.00
CA LEU A 122 6.48 -14.66 19.97
C LEU A 122 7.46 -13.61 20.48
N LEU A 123 7.30 -13.19 21.73
CA LEU A 123 8.10 -12.14 22.34
C LEU A 123 9.15 -12.74 23.28
N PRO A 124 10.34 -12.14 23.38
CA PRO A 124 11.29 -12.49 24.44
C PRO A 124 10.69 -12.22 25.83
N GLU A 125 11.19 -12.92 26.85
CA GLU A 125 10.61 -12.92 28.20
C GLU A 125 10.52 -11.51 28.84
N ASN A 126 11.49 -10.64 28.56
CA ASN A 126 11.48 -9.25 29.05
C ASN A 126 10.35 -8.39 28.42
N GLN A 127 9.88 -8.74 27.22
CA GLN A 127 8.77 -8.06 26.54
C GLN A 127 7.41 -8.70 26.85
N SER A 128 7.38 -10.01 27.10
CA SER A 128 6.14 -10.70 27.52
C SER A 128 5.72 -10.30 28.94
N ASN A 129 6.69 -10.02 29.81
CA ASN A 129 6.51 -9.61 31.20
C ASN A 129 6.76 -8.11 31.47
N SER A 130 6.64 -7.25 30.44
CA SER A 130 6.90 -5.81 30.57
C SER A 130 6.03 -5.12 31.64
N PRO A 131 6.56 -4.13 32.39
CA PRO A 131 5.79 -3.37 33.38
C PRO A 131 4.53 -2.69 32.82
N ALA A 132 3.61 -2.28 33.70
CA ALA A 132 2.38 -1.58 33.30
C ALA A 132 2.58 -0.19 32.70
N ASN A 133 3.75 0.41 32.94
CA ASN A 133 4.12 1.73 32.43
C ASN A 133 4.81 1.66 31.07
N ASP A 134 5.18 0.47 30.59
CA ASP A 134 5.77 0.30 29.27
C ASP A 134 4.69 0.40 28.19
N ASN A 135 5.11 0.69 26.96
CA ASN A 135 4.20 0.64 25.82
C ASN A 135 3.83 -0.83 25.50
N PRO A 136 2.54 -1.21 25.49
CA PRO A 136 2.14 -2.59 25.20
C PRO A 136 2.29 -2.97 23.72
N LEU A 137 2.58 -2.00 22.85
CA LEU A 137 2.63 -2.17 21.39
C LEU A 137 4.07 -2.36 20.92
N TYR A 138 4.30 -3.46 20.20
CA TYR A 138 5.55 -3.76 19.49
C TYR A 138 5.25 -3.87 18.00
N LEU A 139 5.95 -3.12 17.16
CA LEU A 139 5.74 -3.12 15.72
C LEU A 139 7.05 -3.44 15.01
N LYS A 140 6.99 -4.37 14.05
CA LYS A 140 8.12 -4.74 13.21
C LYS A 140 7.71 -4.83 11.74
N ARG A 141 8.52 -4.24 10.86
CA ARG A 141 8.38 -4.41 9.42
C ARG A 141 9.07 -5.70 8.97
N ASP A 142 8.51 -6.29 7.93
CA ASP A 142 9.10 -7.39 7.17
C ASP A 142 9.54 -8.59 8.01
N LEU A 143 8.77 -8.95 9.06
CA LEU A 143 9.12 -10.04 9.96
C LEU A 143 9.15 -11.40 9.21
N TYR A 144 8.09 -11.74 8.48
CA TYR A 144 7.95 -13.01 7.76
C TYR A 144 7.92 -12.86 6.23
N ALA A 145 7.53 -11.69 5.72
CA ALA A 145 7.39 -11.42 4.29
C ALA A 145 7.77 -9.97 3.97
N LYS A 146 8.16 -9.66 2.73
CA LYS A 146 8.42 -8.28 2.29
C LYS A 146 7.13 -7.44 2.28
N ASP A 147 7.27 -6.17 2.59
CA ASP A 147 6.22 -5.18 2.70
C ASP A 147 5.14 -5.55 3.74
N GLN A 148 5.57 -6.18 4.84
CA GLN A 148 4.70 -6.59 5.93
C GLN A 148 4.77 -5.60 7.09
N VAL A 149 3.63 -5.28 7.69
CA VAL A 149 3.53 -4.69 9.03
C VAL A 149 3.04 -5.77 9.99
N PHE A 150 3.93 -6.18 10.91
CA PHE A 150 3.62 -7.11 11.98
C PHE A 150 3.56 -6.36 13.31
N MET A 151 2.48 -6.54 14.05
CA MET A 151 2.26 -5.86 15.33
C MET A 151 1.90 -6.86 16.41
N VAL A 152 2.45 -6.68 17.60
CA VAL A 152 2.05 -7.39 18.81
C VAL A 152 1.52 -6.38 19.82
N ILE A 153 0.34 -6.64 20.38
CA ILE A 153 -0.23 -5.90 21.51
C ILE A 153 -0.26 -6.82 22.71
N ASN A 154 0.58 -6.54 23.69
CA ASN A 154 0.67 -7.30 24.94
C ASN A 154 0.18 -6.43 26.12
N ALA A 155 -1.11 -6.14 26.21
CA ALA A 155 -1.65 -5.29 27.26
C ALA A 155 -2.06 -6.10 28.51
N LEU A 156 -1.89 -5.50 29.70
CA LEU A 156 -2.29 -6.11 30.98
C LEU A 156 -3.81 -6.08 31.18
N ASN A 157 -4.42 -4.98 30.77
CA ASN A 157 -5.82 -4.66 30.88
C ASN A 157 -6.17 -3.58 29.84
N LYS A 158 -7.43 -3.15 29.84
CA LYS A 158 -7.92 -2.13 28.90
C LYS A 158 -7.20 -0.79 29.09
N ASP A 159 -6.94 -0.34 30.30
CA ASP A 159 -6.34 0.98 30.51
C ASP A 159 -4.90 1.01 29.98
N HIS A 160 -4.12 -0.04 30.22
CA HIS A 160 -2.78 -0.21 29.67
C HIS A 160 -2.79 -0.21 28.13
N LEU A 161 -3.80 -0.82 27.48
CA LEU A 161 -3.93 -0.79 26.01
C LEU A 161 -4.01 0.65 25.45
N TYR A 162 -4.56 1.58 26.21
CA TYR A 162 -4.71 2.98 25.82
C TYR A 162 -3.57 3.89 26.32
N THR A 163 -2.54 3.35 26.97
CA THR A 163 -1.31 4.09 27.27
C THR A 163 -0.67 4.57 25.96
N ASP A 164 -0.19 5.83 25.94
CA ASP A 164 0.41 6.48 24.77
C ASP A 164 -0.49 6.45 23.50
N PHE A 165 -1.83 6.44 23.66
CA PHE A 165 -2.76 6.20 22.54
C PHE A 165 -2.51 7.08 21.32
N GLU A 166 -2.38 8.40 21.48
CA GLU A 166 -2.20 9.32 20.34
C GLU A 166 -0.86 9.08 19.62
N LYS A 167 0.21 8.83 20.38
CA LYS A 167 1.53 8.48 19.84
C LYS A 167 1.48 7.15 19.09
N ASN A 168 0.80 6.16 19.65
CA ASN A 168 0.61 4.84 19.05
C ASN A 168 -0.27 4.91 17.79
N LYS A 169 -1.36 5.67 17.82
CA LYS A 169 -2.24 5.92 16.67
C LYS A 169 -1.44 6.50 15.50
N LYS A 170 -0.63 7.53 15.74
CA LYS A 170 0.26 8.11 14.73
C LYS A 170 1.26 7.08 14.19
N LEU A 171 1.94 6.34 15.06
CA LEU A 171 2.90 5.30 14.67
C LEU A 171 2.23 4.24 13.77
N ILE A 172 1.03 3.78 14.13
CA ILE A 172 0.26 2.80 13.35
C ILE A 172 -0.07 3.38 11.98
N HIS A 173 -0.61 4.60 11.91
CA HIS A 173 -0.91 5.24 10.63
C HIS A 173 0.33 5.38 9.75
N ASP A 174 1.45 5.83 10.30
CA ASP A 174 2.71 6.00 9.57
C ASP A 174 3.17 4.67 8.94
N HIS A 175 3.18 3.58 9.71
CA HIS A 175 3.61 2.26 9.22
C HIS A 175 2.69 1.68 8.14
N TYR A 176 1.38 1.78 8.33
CA TYR A 176 0.39 1.27 7.38
C TYR A 176 0.36 2.10 6.10
N ASN A 177 0.44 3.43 6.21
CA ASN A 177 0.54 4.30 5.03
C ASN A 177 1.83 4.04 4.26
N GLN A 178 2.98 3.91 4.93
CA GLN A 178 4.24 3.55 4.26
C GLN A 178 4.16 2.18 3.58
N GLN A 179 3.50 1.20 4.20
CA GLN A 179 3.31 -0.11 3.59
C GLN A 179 2.44 -0.03 2.32
N PHE A 180 1.32 0.69 2.39
CA PHE A 180 0.45 0.92 1.25
C PHE A 180 1.23 1.62 0.12
N ASN A 181 2.05 2.63 0.45
CA ASN A 181 2.93 3.31 -0.50
C ASN A 181 3.87 2.31 -1.21
N ASN A 182 4.61 1.52 -0.43
CA ASN A 182 5.61 0.59 -0.97
C ASN A 182 4.98 -0.43 -1.93
N ARG A 183 3.85 -1.01 -1.54
CA ARG A 183 3.16 -2.01 -2.36
C ARG A 183 2.50 -1.37 -3.58
N THR A 184 1.84 -0.23 -3.42
CA THR A 184 1.23 0.50 -4.54
C THR A 184 2.28 0.88 -5.58
N ASN A 185 3.41 1.46 -5.16
CA ASN A 185 4.52 1.78 -6.08
C ASN A 185 5.05 0.54 -6.80
N LYS A 186 5.17 -0.59 -6.09
CA LYS A 186 5.64 -1.83 -6.68
C LYS A 186 4.63 -2.46 -7.65
N PHE A 187 3.33 -2.41 -7.36
CA PHE A 187 2.32 -3.05 -8.22
C PHE A 187 1.89 -2.16 -9.39
N LEU A 188 1.81 -0.84 -9.18
CA LEU A 188 1.39 0.10 -10.22
C LEU A 188 2.56 0.65 -11.03
N PHE A 189 3.75 0.83 -10.44
CA PHE A 189 4.85 1.57 -11.07
C PHE A 189 6.11 0.76 -11.32
N LYS A 190 6.13 -0.55 -11.02
CA LYS A 190 7.26 -1.42 -11.37
C LYS A 190 7.41 -1.59 -12.88
N ASP A 191 6.29 -1.83 -13.54
CA ASP A 191 6.20 -2.01 -14.99
C ASP A 191 5.23 -0.93 -15.48
N THR A 192 5.76 0.10 -16.13
CA THR A 192 4.96 1.20 -16.69
C THR A 192 5.15 1.31 -18.21
N GLN A 193 4.22 1.99 -18.86
CA GLN A 193 4.24 2.21 -20.31
C GLN A 193 5.12 3.41 -20.64
N TYR A 194 6.43 3.22 -20.52
CA TYR A 194 7.43 4.28 -20.60
C TYR A 194 7.38 5.12 -21.90
N GLU A 195 7.10 4.49 -23.05
CA GLU A 195 7.00 5.22 -24.31
C GLU A 195 5.76 6.12 -24.37
N GLU A 196 4.64 5.72 -23.75
CA GLU A 196 3.48 6.60 -23.60
C GLU A 196 3.78 7.76 -22.64
N GLU A 197 4.46 7.49 -21.51
CA GLU A 197 4.89 8.54 -20.57
C GLU A 197 5.79 9.58 -21.25
N LYS A 198 6.71 9.15 -22.11
CA LYS A 198 7.57 10.02 -22.92
C LYS A 198 6.77 10.84 -23.93
N LYS A 199 5.80 10.22 -24.59
CA LYS A 199 4.94 10.90 -25.56
C LYS A 199 4.14 12.01 -24.90
N ILE A 200 3.47 11.72 -23.77
CA ILE A 200 2.76 12.74 -22.96
C ILE A 200 3.72 13.87 -22.56
N LYS A 201 4.93 13.52 -22.12
CA LYS A 201 5.97 14.51 -21.79
C LYS A 201 6.33 15.40 -22.97
N SER A 202 6.57 14.80 -24.13
CA SER A 202 6.97 15.51 -25.36
C SER A 202 5.84 16.42 -25.84
N ASP A 203 4.61 15.94 -25.84
CA ASP A 203 3.46 16.63 -26.41
C ASP A 203 3.02 17.80 -25.50
N TYR A 204 3.08 17.63 -24.18
CA TYR A 204 2.44 18.58 -23.26
C TYR A 204 3.34 19.17 -22.19
N ASN A 205 4.61 18.78 -22.10
CA ASN A 205 5.53 19.25 -21.06
C ASN A 205 4.93 19.09 -19.65
N TRP A 206 4.33 17.92 -19.40
CA TRP A 206 3.97 17.32 -18.10
C TRP A 206 3.96 15.81 -18.33
N ASN A 207 4.16 14.99 -17.30
CA ASN A 207 3.99 13.54 -17.45
C ASN A 207 3.19 12.96 -16.29
N ILE A 208 2.75 11.73 -16.44
CA ILE A 208 2.07 10.93 -15.41
C ILE A 208 2.52 9.49 -15.60
N LYS A 209 2.59 8.70 -14.53
CA LYS A 209 2.83 7.26 -14.65
C LYS A 209 1.64 6.58 -15.28
N VAL A 210 1.91 5.77 -16.30
CA VAL A 210 0.90 4.94 -16.99
C VAL A 210 1.19 3.49 -16.63
N PRO A 211 0.47 2.89 -15.68
CA PRO A 211 0.75 1.51 -15.26
C PRO A 211 0.59 0.53 -16.42
N TRP A 212 1.31 -0.60 -16.36
CA TRP A 212 1.11 -1.68 -17.32
C TRP A 212 -0.34 -2.20 -17.28
N GLY A 213 -0.88 -2.53 -18.45
CA GLY A 213 -2.27 -3.00 -18.61
C GLY A 213 -3.34 -1.90 -18.56
N TRP A 214 -2.95 -0.63 -18.58
CA TRP A 214 -3.86 0.49 -18.76
C TRP A 214 -3.95 0.88 -20.23
N GLU A 215 -5.10 1.36 -20.67
CA GLU A 215 -5.34 1.82 -22.03
C GLU A 215 -5.54 3.34 -22.04
N ILE A 216 -4.95 4.01 -23.03
CA ILE A 216 -5.21 5.43 -23.28
C ILE A 216 -6.47 5.53 -24.12
N LEU A 217 -7.52 6.07 -23.53
CA LEU A 217 -8.84 6.23 -24.13
C LEU A 217 -8.95 7.54 -24.93
N LYS A 218 -8.26 8.59 -24.46
CA LYS A 218 -8.19 9.88 -25.15
C LYS A 218 -6.84 10.55 -24.85
N ASN A 219 -6.22 11.09 -25.89
CA ASN A 219 -5.02 11.90 -25.76
C ASN A 219 -5.08 13.03 -26.80
N ASP A 220 -5.54 14.21 -26.37
CA ASP A 220 -5.88 15.33 -27.26
C ASP A 220 -5.39 16.65 -26.66
N GLY A 221 -4.38 17.23 -27.31
CA GLY A 221 -3.77 18.50 -26.91
C GLY A 221 -4.64 19.73 -27.20
N ASP A 222 -5.48 19.67 -28.23
CA ASP A 222 -6.32 20.80 -28.63
C ASP A 222 -7.45 20.99 -27.61
N SER A 223 -8.11 19.89 -27.21
CA SER A 223 -9.09 19.92 -26.12
C SER A 223 -8.48 19.84 -24.72
N LYS A 224 -7.14 19.72 -24.62
CA LYS A 224 -6.37 19.62 -23.36
C LYS A 224 -6.89 18.52 -22.44
N VAL A 225 -7.10 17.33 -23.01
CA VAL A 225 -7.63 16.16 -22.31
C VAL A 225 -6.72 14.95 -22.51
N PHE A 226 -6.31 14.37 -21.40
CA PHE A 226 -5.75 13.02 -21.35
C PHE A 226 -6.69 12.13 -20.54
N TRP A 227 -6.98 10.92 -21.00
CA TRP A 227 -7.82 9.96 -20.31
C TRP A 227 -7.30 8.55 -20.53
N MET A 228 -7.12 7.82 -19.44
CA MET A 228 -6.76 6.41 -19.46
C MET A 228 -7.64 5.59 -18.50
N GLY A 229 -7.67 4.28 -18.70
CA GLY A 229 -8.35 3.37 -17.80
C GLY A 229 -7.77 1.96 -17.78
N ALA A 230 -8.19 1.18 -16.80
CA ALA A 230 -7.94 -0.25 -16.74
C ALA A 230 -9.27 -0.99 -16.59
N GLU A 231 -9.36 -2.17 -17.20
CA GLU A 231 -10.52 -3.04 -17.06
C GLU A 231 -10.39 -3.97 -15.84
N TYR A 232 -11.55 -4.34 -15.26
CA TYR A 232 -11.71 -5.35 -14.20
C TYR A 232 -10.72 -5.29 -13.00
N PRO A 233 -10.96 -4.44 -11.99
CA PRO A 233 -12.08 -3.48 -11.89
C PRO A 233 -11.86 -2.30 -12.83
N TYR A 234 -12.98 -1.74 -13.31
CA TYR A 234 -12.94 -0.54 -14.13
C TYR A 234 -12.45 0.62 -13.28
N ARG A 235 -11.34 1.21 -13.73
CA ARG A 235 -10.72 2.37 -13.10
C ARG A 235 -10.37 3.35 -14.20
N TRP A 236 -10.71 4.62 -13.99
CA TRP A 236 -10.42 5.66 -14.95
C TRP A 236 -9.71 6.81 -14.27
N LEU A 237 -8.81 7.45 -15.03
CA LEU A 237 -8.16 8.69 -14.65
C LEU A 237 -8.13 9.62 -15.86
N SER A 238 -8.64 10.84 -15.70
CA SER A 238 -8.46 11.91 -16.68
C SER A 238 -7.64 13.05 -16.11
N VAL A 239 -6.90 13.72 -16.97
CA VAL A 239 -6.16 14.96 -16.69
C VAL A 239 -6.60 16.00 -17.71
N ASN A 240 -7.06 17.13 -17.20
CA ASN A 240 -7.37 18.34 -17.96
C ASN A 240 -6.48 19.46 -17.46
N TRP A 241 -6.12 20.40 -18.34
CA TRP A 241 -5.32 21.55 -17.93
C TRP A 241 -5.73 22.83 -18.64
N GLU A 242 -5.61 23.95 -17.92
CA GLU A 242 -5.90 25.30 -18.40
C GLU A 242 -4.70 26.21 -18.13
N ASN A 243 -4.49 27.21 -18.99
CA ASN A 243 -3.40 28.17 -18.78
C ASN A 243 -3.81 29.17 -17.70
N GLY A 244 -2.85 29.54 -16.84
CA GLY A 244 -3.07 30.48 -15.74
C GLY A 244 -3.63 29.84 -14.47
N ASN A 245 -3.72 30.66 -13.43
CA ASN A 245 -4.36 30.30 -12.17
C ASN A 245 -5.86 30.62 -12.23
N ILE A 246 -6.68 29.57 -12.23
CA ILE A 246 -8.15 29.67 -12.23
C ILE A 246 -8.74 29.37 -10.84
N MET A 247 -7.91 29.10 -9.83
CA MET A 247 -8.33 28.76 -8.47
C MET A 247 -8.49 30.01 -7.58
N ASN A 248 -9.16 31.04 -8.08
CA ASN A 248 -9.26 32.33 -7.39
C ASN A 248 -10.37 32.36 -6.34
N ASP A 249 -11.33 31.43 -6.41
CA ASP A 249 -12.53 31.41 -5.59
C ASP A 249 -13.03 29.96 -5.37
N GLU A 250 -13.56 29.67 -4.18
CA GLU A 250 -14.05 28.33 -3.81
C GLU A 250 -15.29 27.90 -4.59
N LEU A 251 -16.21 28.82 -4.89
CA LEU A 251 -17.39 28.54 -5.71
C LEU A 251 -17.00 28.22 -7.14
N VAL A 252 -16.02 28.96 -7.70
CA VAL A 252 -15.48 28.69 -9.04
C VAL A 252 -14.87 27.29 -9.10
N VAL A 253 -14.10 26.89 -8.08
CA VAL A 253 -13.53 25.54 -7.99
C VAL A 253 -14.62 24.47 -7.88
N GLY A 254 -15.62 24.68 -7.01
CA GLY A 254 -16.75 23.78 -6.86
C GLY A 254 -17.54 23.60 -8.16
N GLN A 255 -17.82 24.70 -8.87
CA GLN A 255 -18.50 24.69 -10.16
C GLN A 255 -17.69 23.93 -11.21
N LYS A 256 -16.36 24.13 -11.27
CA LYS A 256 -15.49 23.37 -12.18
C LYS A 256 -15.49 21.87 -11.91
N PHE A 257 -15.51 21.44 -10.64
CA PHE A 257 -15.68 20.03 -10.31
C PHE A 257 -17.02 19.50 -10.84
N TRP A 258 -18.10 20.23 -10.59
CA TRP A 258 -19.44 19.82 -11.01
C TRP A 258 -19.58 19.70 -12.54
N GLU A 259 -19.13 20.72 -13.26
CA GLU A 259 -19.21 20.80 -14.72
C GLU A 259 -18.32 19.77 -15.41
N SER A 260 -17.19 19.39 -14.79
CA SER A 260 -16.26 18.41 -15.36
C SER A 260 -16.88 17.04 -15.62
N SER A 261 -17.87 16.64 -14.81
CA SER A 261 -18.59 15.38 -15.01
C SER A 261 -19.24 15.33 -16.40
N LYS A 262 -19.87 16.44 -16.81
CA LYS A 262 -20.57 16.58 -18.09
C LYS A 262 -19.60 16.83 -19.24
N SER A 263 -18.64 17.73 -19.06
CA SER A 263 -17.75 18.16 -20.15
C SER A 263 -16.70 17.12 -20.54
N HIS A 264 -16.24 16.29 -19.59
CA HIS A 264 -15.12 15.37 -19.83
C HIS A 264 -15.56 13.94 -20.14
N PHE A 265 -16.70 13.50 -19.61
CA PHE A 265 -17.12 12.10 -19.68
C PHE A 265 -18.42 11.87 -20.46
N GLY A 266 -19.17 12.94 -20.77
CA GLY A 266 -20.42 12.89 -21.54
C GLY A 266 -21.59 12.26 -20.79
N THR A 267 -21.47 10.99 -20.42
CA THR A 267 -22.53 10.21 -19.76
C THR A 267 -22.38 10.10 -18.25
N ILE A 268 -21.31 10.61 -17.64
CA ILE A 268 -21.11 10.53 -16.18
C ILE A 268 -21.67 11.78 -15.50
N SER A 269 -22.42 11.59 -14.41
CA SER A 269 -22.82 12.65 -13.48
C SER A 269 -22.28 12.40 -12.09
N PHE A 270 -21.93 13.48 -11.40
CA PHE A 270 -21.67 13.43 -9.96
C PHE A 270 -22.97 13.62 -9.20
N SER A 271 -23.09 12.95 -8.06
CA SER A 271 -24.21 13.08 -7.15
C SER A 271 -23.86 14.04 -6.03
N ASP A 272 -24.87 14.74 -5.50
CA ASP A 272 -24.76 15.53 -4.28
C ASP A 272 -24.50 14.65 -3.04
N TYR A 273 -24.76 13.33 -3.13
CA TYR A 273 -24.54 12.40 -2.03
C TYR A 273 -23.05 12.27 -1.69
N ALA A 274 -22.74 12.54 -0.42
CA ALA A 274 -21.38 12.50 0.13
C ALA A 274 -20.36 13.32 -0.68
N PHE A 275 -20.84 14.37 -1.33
CA PHE A 275 -20.00 15.34 -2.00
C PHE A 275 -19.21 16.14 -0.96
N THR A 276 -17.89 16.05 -1.01
CA THR A 276 -17.00 16.83 -0.14
C THR A 276 -16.05 17.65 -0.98
N LEU A 277 -15.77 18.87 -0.54
CA LEU A 277 -14.75 19.75 -1.10
C LEU A 277 -13.83 20.18 0.03
N GLU A 278 -12.53 19.97 -0.15
CA GLU A 278 -11.53 20.28 0.88
C GLU A 278 -10.24 20.87 0.28
N LYS A 279 -9.61 21.78 1.02
CA LYS A 279 -8.30 22.31 0.68
C LYS A 279 -7.23 21.29 1.05
N ILE A 280 -6.29 21.04 0.13
CA ILE A 280 -5.20 20.09 0.31
C ILE A 280 -3.88 20.65 -0.22
N TYR A 281 -2.79 19.94 0.08
CA TYR A 281 -1.54 20.07 -0.66
C TYR A 281 -1.40 18.88 -1.62
N PHE A 282 -1.47 19.15 -2.92
CA PHE A 282 -1.26 18.18 -3.99
C PHE A 282 0.18 18.31 -4.51
N ASN A 283 1.03 17.30 -4.29
CA ASN A 283 2.47 17.35 -4.60
C ASN A 283 3.17 18.63 -4.08
N ASN A 284 2.84 19.04 -2.85
CA ASN A 284 3.29 20.28 -2.19
C ASN A 284 2.75 21.60 -2.77
N SER A 285 1.88 21.55 -3.78
CA SER A 285 1.13 22.72 -4.28
C SER A 285 -0.21 22.84 -3.57
N PRO A 286 -0.63 24.03 -3.11
CA PRO A 286 -1.99 24.25 -2.65
C PRO A 286 -2.98 23.86 -3.76
N GLY A 287 -4.05 23.18 -3.36
CA GLY A 287 -5.08 22.73 -4.27
C GLY A 287 -6.35 22.34 -3.54
N TRP A 288 -7.27 21.76 -4.28
CA TRP A 288 -8.56 21.31 -3.81
C TRP A 288 -8.76 19.85 -4.16
N ARG A 289 -9.45 19.15 -3.27
CA ARG A 289 -9.87 17.78 -3.46
C ARG A 289 -11.38 17.73 -3.36
N CYS A 290 -11.99 17.09 -4.35
CA CYS A 290 -13.40 16.77 -4.34
C CYS A 290 -13.57 15.26 -4.28
N THR A 291 -14.45 14.77 -3.42
CA THR A 291 -14.82 13.34 -3.39
C THR A 291 -16.33 13.19 -3.39
N GLY A 292 -16.81 12.06 -3.88
CA GLY A 292 -18.23 11.76 -3.88
C GLY A 292 -18.53 10.50 -4.66
N VAL A 293 -19.79 10.38 -5.09
CA VAL A 293 -20.24 9.26 -5.92
C VAL A 293 -20.67 9.76 -7.30
N TRP A 294 -20.43 8.94 -8.31
CA TRP A 294 -20.83 9.18 -9.69
C TRP A 294 -21.75 8.07 -10.17
N ALA A 295 -22.59 8.41 -11.15
CA ALA A 295 -23.44 7.48 -11.87
C ALA A 295 -23.41 7.79 -13.37
N SER A 296 -23.67 6.77 -14.18
CA SER A 296 -23.98 6.96 -15.58
C SER A 296 -25.40 7.49 -15.74
N ASN A 297 -25.57 8.49 -16.60
CA ASN A 297 -26.86 9.01 -17.06
C ASN A 297 -27.42 8.18 -18.23
N ASP A 298 -26.64 7.25 -18.77
CA ASP A 298 -27.09 6.32 -19.80
C ASP A 298 -27.86 5.16 -19.15
N SER A 299 -29.15 5.07 -19.46
CA SER A 299 -30.05 4.04 -18.92
C SER A 299 -29.71 2.63 -19.41
N LEU A 300 -28.96 2.49 -20.50
CA LEU A 300 -28.48 1.20 -21.02
C LEU A 300 -27.20 0.74 -20.34
N GLU A 301 -26.47 1.65 -19.68
CA GLU A 301 -25.23 1.37 -18.96
C GLU A 301 -25.27 1.88 -17.52
N ALA A 302 -26.10 1.25 -16.67
CA ALA A 302 -26.19 1.58 -15.25
C ALA A 302 -24.88 1.25 -14.50
N LYS A 303 -23.92 2.17 -14.59
CA LYS A 303 -22.61 2.17 -13.92
C LYS A 303 -22.59 3.25 -12.85
N GLY A 304 -21.78 3.04 -11.82
CA GLY A 304 -21.58 4.04 -10.78
C GLY A 304 -20.63 3.59 -9.68
N GLY A 305 -20.07 4.54 -8.96
CA GLY A 305 -19.05 4.26 -7.96
C GLY A 305 -18.51 5.52 -7.31
N PRO A 306 -17.44 5.42 -6.51
CA PRO A 306 -16.79 6.58 -5.95
C PRO A 306 -15.94 7.30 -7.00
N PHE A 307 -15.82 8.61 -6.83
CA PHE A 307 -14.83 9.43 -7.53
C PHE A 307 -13.98 10.23 -6.54
N GLN A 308 -12.80 10.63 -7.01
CA GLN A 308 -11.95 11.59 -6.34
C GLN A 308 -11.29 12.45 -7.40
N SER A 309 -11.39 13.76 -7.22
CA SER A 309 -10.90 14.74 -8.17
C SER A 309 -10.01 15.77 -7.47
N PHE A 310 -9.03 16.28 -8.19
CA PHE A 310 -8.02 17.20 -7.68
C PHE A 310 -7.87 18.38 -8.62
N ILE A 311 -7.89 19.60 -8.09
CA ILE A 311 -7.52 20.79 -8.85
C ILE A 311 -6.35 21.46 -8.15
N PHE A 312 -5.27 21.73 -8.87
CA PHE A 312 -4.11 22.44 -8.35
C PHE A 312 -3.48 23.33 -9.42
N TYR A 313 -2.91 24.44 -8.98
CA TYR A 313 -2.17 25.35 -9.86
C TYR A 313 -0.66 25.07 -9.76
N ASP A 314 -0.08 24.75 -10.91
CA ASP A 314 1.36 24.57 -11.07
C ASP A 314 1.99 25.90 -11.54
N LYS A 315 2.77 26.52 -10.66
CA LYS A 315 3.44 27.80 -10.92
C LYS A 315 4.49 27.68 -12.02
N THR A 316 5.16 26.54 -12.13
CA THR A 316 6.29 26.33 -13.06
C THR A 316 5.82 26.37 -14.51
N SER A 317 4.75 25.63 -14.83
CA SER A 317 4.18 25.62 -16.18
C SER A 317 3.08 26.66 -16.39
N ASN A 318 2.75 27.47 -15.37
CA ASN A 318 1.65 28.43 -15.37
C ASN A 318 0.34 27.78 -15.85
N ARG A 319 0.00 26.62 -15.28
CA ARG A 319 -1.20 25.87 -15.63
C ARG A 319 -1.94 25.39 -14.40
N THR A 320 -3.26 25.38 -14.48
CA THR A 320 -4.10 24.68 -13.52
C THR A 320 -4.47 23.32 -14.06
N PHE A 321 -4.19 22.29 -13.28
CA PHE A 321 -4.51 20.90 -13.61
C PHE A 321 -5.77 20.49 -12.86
N HIS A 322 -6.64 19.75 -13.56
CA HIS A 322 -7.79 19.07 -13.01
C HIS A 322 -7.67 17.57 -13.31
N ILE A 323 -7.46 16.77 -12.27
CA ILE A 323 -7.37 15.31 -12.37
C ILE A 323 -8.65 14.72 -11.81
N ASN A 324 -9.32 13.85 -12.56
CA ASN A 324 -10.51 13.13 -12.11
C ASN A 324 -10.21 11.63 -12.06
N THR A 325 -10.67 10.96 -11.01
CA THR A 325 -10.51 9.51 -10.86
C THR A 325 -11.85 8.86 -10.55
N LEU A 326 -12.13 7.72 -11.18
CA LEU A 326 -13.42 7.03 -11.11
C LEU A 326 -13.18 5.53 -10.92
N VAL A 327 -13.93 4.90 -10.03
CA VAL A 327 -13.92 3.44 -9.86
C VAL A 327 -15.30 2.86 -10.15
N TYR A 328 -15.37 1.81 -10.97
CA TYR A 328 -16.54 0.96 -11.11
C TYR A 328 -16.18 -0.50 -10.83
N SER A 329 -16.74 -1.04 -9.74
CA SER A 329 -16.55 -2.43 -9.32
C SER A 329 -17.83 -2.96 -8.66
N PRO A 330 -18.82 -3.40 -9.44
CA PRO A 330 -20.12 -3.81 -8.90
C PRO A 330 -19.95 -5.01 -7.96
N GLY A 331 -20.62 -4.93 -6.79
CA GLY A 331 -20.58 -5.99 -5.77
C GLY A 331 -19.24 -6.20 -5.06
N LYS A 332 -18.17 -5.47 -5.42
CA LYS A 332 -16.81 -5.64 -4.88
C LYS A 332 -16.33 -4.35 -4.18
N PRO A 333 -15.35 -4.44 -3.26
CA PRO A 333 -14.76 -3.26 -2.62
C PRO A 333 -14.11 -2.31 -3.65
N LYS A 334 -14.22 -1.01 -3.41
CA LYS A 334 -13.72 0.08 -4.27
C LYS A 334 -12.73 0.99 -3.55
N ALA A 335 -12.76 1.05 -2.21
CA ALA A 335 -11.94 1.94 -1.39
C ALA A 335 -10.43 1.84 -1.71
N ALA A 336 -9.88 0.62 -1.79
CA ALA A 336 -8.47 0.40 -2.11
C ALA A 336 -8.10 0.89 -3.52
N TYR A 337 -9.00 0.71 -4.51
CA TYR A 337 -8.76 1.16 -5.88
C TYR A 337 -8.79 2.68 -5.99
N LEU A 338 -9.66 3.37 -5.25
CA LEU A 338 -9.68 4.83 -5.20
C LEU A 338 -8.36 5.37 -4.64
N ARG A 339 -7.86 4.78 -3.54
CA ARG A 339 -6.55 5.12 -2.98
C ARG A 339 -5.41 4.85 -3.95
N GLN A 340 -5.46 3.77 -4.72
CA GLN A 340 -4.47 3.50 -5.78
C GLN A 340 -4.51 4.57 -6.89
N LEU A 341 -5.71 5.04 -7.28
CA LEU A 341 -5.85 6.09 -8.28
C LEU A 341 -5.28 7.42 -7.80
N GLU A 342 -5.42 7.76 -6.51
CA GLU A 342 -4.77 8.94 -5.93
C GLU A 342 -3.24 8.89 -6.10
N TYR A 343 -2.62 7.71 -6.04
CA TYR A 343 -1.17 7.57 -6.27
C TYR A 343 -0.79 7.80 -7.72
N ILE A 344 -1.60 7.28 -8.65
CA ILE A 344 -1.39 7.55 -10.08
C ILE A 344 -1.58 9.03 -10.35
N ALA A 345 -2.61 9.67 -9.81
CA ALA A 345 -2.81 11.12 -9.91
C ALA A 345 -1.62 11.91 -9.37
N LYS A 346 -1.11 11.55 -8.19
CA LYS A 346 0.07 12.18 -7.57
C LYS A 346 1.38 11.88 -8.29
N SER A 347 1.40 10.93 -9.23
CA SER A 347 2.57 10.72 -10.09
C SER A 347 2.72 11.78 -11.18
N ILE A 348 1.73 12.68 -11.33
CA ILE A 348 1.85 13.80 -12.26
C ILE A 348 3.07 14.65 -11.90
N ASN A 349 3.87 14.96 -12.92
CA ASN A 349 5.05 15.79 -12.77
C ASN A 349 5.08 16.87 -13.87
N THR A 350 5.18 18.11 -13.41
CA THR A 350 5.24 19.34 -14.22
C THR A 350 6.62 20.01 -14.16
N SER A 351 7.52 19.50 -13.32
CA SER A 351 8.85 20.04 -13.13
C SER A 351 9.84 19.37 -14.08
N PHE A 352 10.51 20.18 -14.88
CA PHE A 352 11.52 19.75 -15.85
C PHE A 352 12.81 20.52 -15.55
N ASN A 353 13.62 19.97 -14.65
CA ASN A 353 15.03 20.30 -14.55
C ASN A 353 15.83 19.17 -15.19
#